data_AF-A0AA50E2Z5-F1
#
_entry.id   AF-A0AA50E2Z5-F1
#
_cell.length_a   1.000
_cell.length_b   1.000
_cell.length_c   1.000
_cell.angle_alpha   90.00
_cell.angle_beta   90.00
_cell.angle_gamma   90.00
#
_symmetry.space_group_name_H-M   'P 1'
#
loop_
_entity.id
_entity.type
_entity.pdbx_description
1 polymer ?
#
loop_
_entity_poly.entity_id
_entity_poly.type
_entity_poly.pdbx_seq_one_letter_code
_entity_poly.pdbx_strand_id
1 'polypeptide(L)'
;MSDDCQALLSATRLRLRMHSPFFATLALFARYYVTEALPTAGTEGKNIYFNPHYLAQLTPPERDGLFLHELLHGALLHQSRQASRLPELWNIAADIVVNGMIVAEGKFVIPKGVYGNRN
;
A
#
# COMPACT_ATOMS: atom_id res chain seq x y z
N MET A 1 20.76 1.13 -4.28
CA MET A 1 19.41 0.68 -4.75
C MET A 1 18.56 0.10 -3.63
N SER A 2 18.94 -1.03 -3.01
CA SER A 2 18.19 -1.56 -1.84
C SER A 2 18.16 -0.58 -0.66
N ASP A 3 19.30 0.03 -0.33
CA ASP A 3 19.42 0.96 0.80
C ASP A 3 18.64 2.26 0.59
N ASP A 4 18.60 2.77 -0.65
CA ASP A 4 17.81 3.96 -1.02
C ASP A 4 16.31 3.70 -0.83
N CYS A 5 15.85 2.50 -1.19
CA CYS A 5 14.45 2.11 -1.03
C CYS A 5 14.05 2.02 0.45
N GLN A 6 14.93 1.49 1.31
CA GLN A 6 14.71 1.45 2.75
C GLN A 6 14.63 2.86 3.36
N ALA A 7 15.43 3.81 2.86
CA ALA A 7 15.33 5.21 3.26
C ALA A 7 13.99 5.84 2.83
N LEU A 8 13.51 5.55 1.61
CA LEU A 8 12.20 6.02 1.13
C LEU A 8 11.05 5.49 1.99
N LEU A 9 11.04 4.19 2.30
CA LEU A 9 10.04 3.56 3.16
C LEU A 9 10.09 4.11 4.60
N SER A 10 11.29 4.33 5.13
CA SER A 10 11.47 4.95 6.44
C SER A 10 10.89 6.36 6.48
N ALA A 11 11.15 7.16 5.44
CA ALA A 11 10.59 8.50 5.31
C ALA A 11 9.06 8.49 5.18
N THR A 12 8.49 7.54 4.43
CA THR A 12 7.03 7.35 4.32
C THR A 12 6.40 7.02 5.67
N ARG A 13 6.99 6.12 6.46
CA ARG A 13 6.48 5.78 7.80
C ARG A 13 6.52 6.96 8.77
N LEU A 14 7.55 7.81 8.68
CA LEU A 14 7.61 9.04 9.47
C LEU A 14 6.50 10.02 9.06
N ARG A 15 6.29 10.25 7.76
CA ARG A 15 5.20 11.12 7.28
C ARG A 15 3.83 10.59 7.66
N LEU A 16 3.60 9.27 7.53
CA LEU A 16 2.34 8.65 7.96
C LEU A 16 2.06 8.92 9.46
N ARG A 17 3.08 8.80 10.31
CA ARG A 17 2.98 9.14 11.74
C ARG A 17 2.64 10.59 12.01
N MET A 18 3.15 11.52 11.19
CA MET A 18 2.82 12.94 11.30
C MET A 18 1.40 13.25 10.84
N HIS A 19 0.89 12.53 9.84
CA HIS A 19 -0.41 12.82 9.22
C HIS A 19 -1.58 12.10 9.90
N SER A 20 -1.38 10.88 10.38
CA SER A 20 -2.42 10.05 11.01
C SER A 20 -1.82 9.07 12.03
N PRO A 21 -1.97 9.34 13.34
CA PRO A 21 -1.56 8.40 14.38
C PRO A 21 -2.22 7.03 14.25
N PHE A 22 -3.48 6.96 13.79
CA PHE A 22 -4.22 5.72 13.62
C PHE A 22 -3.53 4.77 12.62
N PHE A 23 -3.23 5.24 11.40
CA PHE A 23 -2.55 4.40 10.41
C PHE A 23 -1.10 4.10 10.79
N ALA A 24 -0.45 5.03 11.49
CA ALA A 24 0.88 4.77 12.02
C ALA A 24 0.88 3.63 13.04
N THR A 25 -0.14 3.51 13.88
CA THR A 25 -0.31 2.37 14.79
C THR A 25 -0.54 1.07 14.02
N LEU A 26 -1.38 1.06 12.99
CA LEU A 26 -1.57 -0.13 12.14
C LEU A 26 -0.24 -0.57 11.48
N ALA A 27 0.54 0.41 11.00
CA ALA A 27 1.84 0.18 10.39
C ALA A 27 2.88 -0.45 11.33
N LEU A 28 2.68 -0.43 12.66
CA LEU A 28 3.56 -1.13 13.59
C LEU A 28 3.44 -2.65 13.51
N PHE A 29 2.31 -3.17 13.01
CA PHE A 29 2.03 -4.60 12.96
C PHE A 29 2.33 -5.23 11.59
N ALA A 30 2.70 -4.42 10.60
CA ALA A 30 3.10 -4.88 9.27
C ALA A 30 4.62 -4.98 9.13
N ARG A 31 5.06 -5.88 8.25
CA ARG A 31 6.45 -6.12 7.85
C ARG A 31 6.63 -5.69 6.40
N TYR A 32 7.77 -5.07 6.11
CA TYR A 32 8.00 -4.43 4.82
C TYR A 32 9.20 -5.08 4.13
N TYR A 33 9.02 -5.42 2.87
CA TYR A 33 10.02 -6.10 2.06
C TYR A 33 10.18 -5.35 0.74
N VAL A 34 11.44 -5.24 0.30
CA VAL A 34 11.77 -4.72 -1.03
C VAL A 34 11.95 -5.93 -1.95
N THR A 35 11.27 -5.92 -3.09
CA THR A 35 11.34 -7.02 -4.06
C THR A 35 11.03 -6.53 -5.46
N GLU A 36 11.74 -7.06 -6.45
CA GLU A 36 11.49 -6.77 -7.86
C GLU A 36 10.49 -7.75 -8.50
N ALA A 37 10.02 -8.75 -7.74
CA ALA A 37 9.08 -9.77 -8.22
C ALA A 37 7.68 -9.23 -8.55
N LEU A 38 7.34 -8.04 -8.04
CA LEU A 38 6.08 -7.36 -8.33
C LEU A 38 6.37 -6.13 -9.20
N PRO A 39 5.47 -5.75 -10.12
CA PRO A 39 5.66 -4.54 -10.92
C PRO A 39 5.58 -3.25 -10.09
N THR A 40 4.81 -3.24 -9.00
CA THR A 40 4.53 -2.04 -8.20
C THR A 40 4.67 -2.30 -6.69
N ALA A 41 3.64 -2.82 -6.05
CA ALA A 41 3.60 -3.21 -4.64
C ALA A 41 2.48 -4.24 -4.44
N GLY A 42 2.47 -4.89 -3.29
CA GLY A 42 1.42 -5.82 -2.91
C GLY A 42 1.48 -6.20 -1.44
N THR A 43 0.40 -6.81 -0.95
CA THR A 43 0.33 -7.31 0.42
C THR A 43 -0.14 -8.75 0.49
N GLU A 44 0.43 -9.49 1.43
CA GLU A 44 -0.03 -10.81 1.88
C GLU A 44 -0.44 -10.71 3.37
N GLY A 45 -1.37 -9.81 3.67
CA GLY A 45 -1.81 -9.54 5.03
C GLY A 45 -0.80 -8.71 5.83
N LYS A 46 0.04 -9.38 6.63
CA LYS A 46 1.04 -8.67 7.48
C LYS A 46 2.32 -8.34 6.73
N ASN A 47 2.60 -9.02 5.62
CA ASN A 47 3.77 -8.77 4.80
C ASN A 47 3.39 -7.84 3.65
N ILE A 48 4.13 -6.75 3.48
CA ILE A 48 3.92 -5.78 2.41
C ILE A 48 5.20 -5.69 1.60
N TYR A 49 5.05 -5.76 0.30
CA TYR A 49 6.11 -5.87 -0.68
C TYR A 49 6.09 -4.63 -1.57
N PHE A 50 7.26 -4.05 -1.81
CA PHE A 50 7.39 -2.89 -2.69
C PHE A 50 8.49 -3.10 -3.73
N ASN A 51 8.18 -2.73 -4.97
CA ASN A 51 9.15 -2.64 -6.04
C ASN A 51 10.00 -1.37 -5.87
N PRO A 52 11.35 -1.49 -5.75
CA PRO A 52 12.22 -0.35 -5.54
C PRO A 52 12.24 0.62 -6.73
N HIS A 53 12.15 0.11 -7.96
CA HIS A 53 12.12 0.95 -9.17
C HIS A 53 10.83 1.74 -9.27
N TYR A 54 9.70 1.12 -8.94
CA TYR A 54 8.42 1.80 -8.94
C TYR A 54 8.36 2.86 -7.83
N LEU A 55 8.76 2.51 -6.60
CA LEU A 55 8.82 3.46 -5.48
C LEU A 55 9.68 4.69 -5.79
N ALA A 56 10.83 4.50 -6.46
CA ALA A 56 11.73 5.59 -6.81
C ALA A 56 11.07 6.64 -7.73
N GLN A 57 10.15 6.21 -8.61
CA GLN A 57 9.46 7.06 -9.58
C GLN A 57 8.35 7.92 -8.96
N LEU A 58 7.81 7.50 -7.81
CA LEU A 58 6.70 8.19 -7.15
C LEU A 58 7.14 9.43 -6.39
N THR A 59 6.28 10.45 -6.34
CA THR A 59 6.45 11.58 -5.42
C THR A 59 6.21 11.15 -3.96
N PRO A 60 6.67 11.92 -2.94
CA PRO A 60 6.44 11.55 -1.55
C PRO A 60 4.95 11.31 -1.18
N PRO A 61 3.98 12.15 -1.59
CA PRO A 61 2.56 11.90 -1.31
C PRO A 61 2.01 10.65 -1.99
N GLU A 62 2.51 10.31 -3.18
CA GLU A 62 2.15 9.10 -3.91
C GLU A 62 2.71 7.84 -3.24
N ARG A 63 3.96 7.89 -2.75
CA ARG A 63 4.53 6.80 -1.94
C ARG A 63 3.72 6.57 -0.67
N ASP A 64 3.29 7.64 -0.02
CA ASP A 64 2.50 7.55 1.21
C ASP A 64 1.12 6.94 0.93
N GLY A 65 0.47 7.30 -0.18
CA GLY A 65 -0.77 6.68 -0.61
C GLY A 65 -0.61 5.21 -1.03
N LEU A 66 0.43 4.86 -1.78
CA LEU A 66 0.75 3.47 -2.12
C LEU A 66 0.94 2.62 -0.86
N PHE A 67 1.72 3.13 0.08
CA PHE A 67 1.98 2.46 1.35
C PHE A 67 0.70 2.25 2.15
N LEU A 68 -0.12 3.31 2.29
CA LEU A 68 -1.38 3.23 3.02
C LEU A 68 -2.37 2.27 2.36
N HIS A 69 -2.38 2.23 1.02
CA HIS A 69 -3.20 1.29 0.27
C HIS A 69 -2.89 -0.16 0.64
N GLU A 70 -1.63 -0.58 0.51
CA GLU A 70 -1.25 -1.96 0.84
C GLU A 70 -1.47 -2.29 2.32
N LEU A 71 -1.22 -1.31 3.20
CA LEU A 71 -1.49 -1.46 4.64
C LEU A 71 -2.98 -1.71 4.91
N LEU A 72 -3.87 -0.99 4.23
CA LEU A 72 -5.32 -1.14 4.40
C LEU A 72 -5.84 -2.48 3.85
N HIS A 73 -5.30 -2.97 2.73
CA HIS A 73 -5.63 -4.31 2.24
C HIS A 73 -5.29 -5.40 3.27
N GLY A 74 -4.13 -5.28 3.91
CA GLY A 74 -3.72 -6.16 5.00
C GLY A 74 -4.60 -6.01 6.24
N ALA A 75 -4.82 -4.78 6.70
CA ALA A 75 -5.56 -4.47 7.93
C ALA A 75 -7.06 -4.84 7.84
N LEU A 76 -7.67 -4.71 6.66
CA LEU A 76 -9.08 -5.05 6.40
C LEU A 76 -9.29 -6.52 6.02
N LEU A 77 -8.21 -7.31 6.03
CA LEU A 77 -8.21 -8.75 5.73
C LEU A 77 -8.82 -9.07 4.36
N HIS A 78 -8.57 -8.23 3.35
CA HIS A 78 -9.20 -8.38 2.05
C HIS A 78 -8.88 -9.73 1.39
N GLN A 79 -7.64 -10.21 1.47
CA GLN A 79 -7.26 -11.52 0.94
C GLN A 79 -8.04 -12.66 1.62
N SER A 80 -8.14 -12.65 2.96
CA SER A 80 -8.85 -13.70 3.70
C SER A 80 -10.37 -13.65 3.51
N ARG A 81 -10.93 -12.46 3.29
CA ARG A 81 -12.38 -12.26 3.09
C ARG A 81 -12.87 -12.58 1.67
N GLN A 82 -11.96 -12.79 0.72
CA GLN A 82 -12.29 -13.13 -0.66
C GLN A 82 -13.21 -14.36 -0.73
N ALA A 83 -12.87 -15.44 -0.01
CA ALA A 83 -13.58 -16.72 -0.04
C ALA A 83 -13.77 -17.25 -1.49
N SER A 84 -14.97 -17.67 -1.88
CA SER A 84 -15.30 -18.22 -3.21
C SER A 84 -15.59 -17.17 -4.28
N ARG A 85 -15.33 -15.88 -4.01
CA ARG A 85 -15.58 -14.79 -4.97
C ARG A 85 -14.55 -14.79 -6.09
N LEU A 86 -14.95 -14.27 -7.26
CA LEU A 86 -14.05 -14.06 -8.39
C LEU A 86 -12.90 -13.12 -7.98
N PRO A 87 -11.64 -13.57 -8.07
CA PRO A 87 -10.49 -12.82 -7.55
C PRO A 87 -10.40 -11.39 -8.11
N GLU A 88 -10.55 -11.24 -9.43
CA GLU A 88 -10.43 -9.96 -10.11
C GLU A 88 -11.48 -8.95 -9.65
N LEU A 89 -12.76 -9.36 -9.64
CA LEU A 89 -13.86 -8.49 -9.18
C LEU A 89 -13.75 -8.17 -7.68
N TRP A 90 -13.27 -9.12 -6.88
CA TRP A 90 -13.03 -8.89 -5.46
C TRP A 90 -11.92 -7.86 -5.23
N ASN A 91 -10.81 -7.97 -5.97
CA ASN A 91 -9.72 -7.01 -5.92
C ASN A 91 -10.20 -5.62 -6.32
N ILE A 92 -10.97 -5.49 -7.41
CA ILE A 92 -11.55 -4.21 -7.82
C ILE A 92 -12.45 -3.62 -6.72
N ALA A 93 -13.33 -4.43 -6.13
CA ALA A 93 -14.21 -3.97 -5.05
C ALA A 93 -13.43 -3.55 -3.80
N ALA A 94 -12.40 -4.32 -3.44
CA ALA A 94 -11.51 -4.02 -2.32
C ALA A 94 -10.72 -2.71 -2.56
N ASP A 95 -10.16 -2.55 -3.75
CA ASP A 95 -9.42 -1.35 -4.17
C ASP A 95 -10.34 -0.11 -4.13
N ILE A 96 -11.61 -0.21 -4.55
CA ILE A 96 -12.59 0.90 -4.43
C ILE A 96 -12.77 1.32 -2.98
N VAL A 97 -12.93 0.38 -2.05
CA VAL A 97 -13.09 0.67 -0.62
C VAL A 97 -11.83 1.33 -0.07
N VAL A 98 -10.65 0.75 -0.32
CA VAL A 98 -9.37 1.28 0.17
C VAL A 98 -9.11 2.67 -0.39
N ASN A 99 -9.30 2.87 -1.69
CA ASN A 99 -9.10 4.15 -2.33
C ASN A 99 -10.07 5.21 -1.80
N GLY A 100 -11.32 4.84 -1.52
CA GLY A 100 -12.29 5.70 -0.86
C GLY A 100 -11.82 6.15 0.53
N MET A 101 -11.27 5.24 1.33
CA MET A 101 -10.71 5.57 2.65
C MET A 101 -9.52 6.52 2.56
N ILE A 102 -8.60 6.28 1.61
CA ILE A 102 -7.43 7.14 1.41
C ILE A 102 -7.83 8.55 0.96
N VAL A 103 -8.80 8.66 0.04
CA VAL A 103 -9.32 9.96 -0.41
C VAL A 103 -10.00 10.71 0.73
N ALA A 104 -10.75 10.01 1.58
CA ALA A 104 -11.45 10.61 2.72
C ALA A 104 -10.50 11.24 3.76
N GLU A 105 -9.25 10.75 3.86
CA GLU A 105 -8.22 11.36 4.73
C GLU A 105 -7.71 12.70 4.21
N GLY A 106 -7.83 12.97 2.90
CA GLY A 106 -7.49 14.25 2.27
C GLY A 106 -6.00 14.63 2.23
N LYS A 107 -5.10 13.78 2.75
CA LYS A 107 -3.66 14.07 2.86
C LYS A 107 -2.76 13.20 1.97
N PHE A 108 -3.32 12.15 1.38
CA PHE A 108 -2.57 11.13 0.64
C PHE A 108 -2.98 11.14 -0.83
N VAL A 109 -2.04 10.80 -1.72
CA VAL A 109 -2.28 10.74 -3.15
C VAL A 109 -2.17 9.29 -3.62
N ILE A 110 -3.20 8.83 -4.31
CA ILE A 110 -3.24 7.48 -4.90
C ILE A 110 -2.46 7.52 -6.23
N PRO A 111 -1.37 6.76 -6.40
CA PRO A 111 -0.63 6.72 -7.67
C PRO A 111 -1.52 6.25 -8.82
N LYS A 112 -1.38 6.90 -9.98
CA LYS A 112 -2.12 6.50 -11.19
C LYS A 112 -1.62 5.15 -11.71
N GLY A 113 -2.56 4.28 -12.11
CA GLY A 113 -2.25 3.03 -12.83
C GLY A 113 -1.96 1.78 -11.98
N VAL A 114 -2.07 1.84 -10.65
CA VAL A 114 -1.73 0.69 -9.76
C VAL A 114 -2.92 -0.26 -9.49
N TYR A 115 -4.15 0.21 -9.67
CA TYR A 115 -5.34 -0.39 -9.02
C TYR A 115 -6.37 -0.96 -10.01
N GLY A 116 -5.96 -1.30 -11.24
CA GLY A 116 -6.87 -1.69 -12.33
C GLY A 116 -6.61 -3.05 -12.97
N ASN A 117 -5.51 -3.74 -12.66
CA ASN A 117 -5.20 -5.05 -13.22
C ASN A 117 -4.17 -5.76 -12.32
N ARG A 118 -4.64 -6.44 -11.27
CA ARG A 118 -3.83 -7.22 -10.33
C ARG A 118 -4.12 -8.71 -10.55
N ASN A 119 -3.53 -9.29 -11.59
CA ASN A 119 -3.50 -10.74 -11.86
C ASN A 119 -2.05 -11.16 -12.09
#